data_AF-A0A956PRU2-F1
#
_entry.id   AF-A0A956PRU2-F1
#
_cell.length_a   1.000
_cell.length_b   1.000
_cell.length_c   1.000
_cell.angle_alpha   90.00
_cell.angle_beta   90.00
_cell.angle_gamma   90.00
#
_symmetry.space_group_name_H-M   'P 1'
#
loop_
_entity.id
_entity.type
_entity.pdbx_description
1 polymer ?
#
loop_
_entity_poly.entity_id
_entity_poly.type
_entity_poly.pdbx_seq_one_letter_code
_entity_poly.pdbx_strand_id
1 'polypeptide(L)'
;MKLTISGNRWSKVDLPNRLYYLESCRNNLQRIAPFWVEEEAHLRGHLATSQEGAETWLLGPIPVARTLRYLVNGVRSGGRPRVPSRRLRVDGRSVTRVFPHGFHEGLLFYDTEAHVWSIGGQHQGRKYRQARDSQPGPALVLGASNVSSILASDVVCKLFCENRPVVCKVPPRFARLKP
;
A
#
# COMPACT_ATOMS: atom_id res chain seq x y z
N MET A 1 12.63 -21.65 17.81
CA MET A 1 12.74 -21.11 16.44
C MET A 1 12.60 -19.57 16.50
N LYS A 2 13.71 -18.81 16.55
CA LYS A 2 13.64 -17.34 16.50
C LYS A 2 13.26 -16.93 15.09
N LEU A 3 12.06 -16.38 14.90
CA LEU A 3 11.63 -15.72 13.67
C LEU A 3 12.43 -14.42 13.47
N THR A 4 13.73 -14.52 13.26
CA THR A 4 14.54 -13.43 12.73
C THR A 4 14.25 -13.39 11.23
N ILE A 5 13.03 -12.99 10.83
CA ILE A 5 12.79 -12.53 9.46
C ILE A 5 13.70 -11.31 9.34
N SER A 6 14.87 -11.53 8.75
CA SER A 6 16.03 -10.73 9.09
C SER A 6 15.86 -9.31 8.57
N GLY A 7 15.56 -8.37 9.47
CA GLY A 7 15.49 -6.95 9.15
C GLY A 7 16.76 -6.46 8.43
N ASN A 8 17.91 -7.04 8.78
CA ASN A 8 19.19 -6.84 8.10
C ASN A 8 19.18 -7.25 6.60
N ARG A 9 18.54 -8.36 6.22
CA ARG A 9 18.42 -8.71 4.79
C ARG A 9 17.47 -7.75 4.08
N TRP A 10 16.33 -7.42 4.69
CA TRP A 10 15.36 -6.50 4.09
C TRP A 10 15.91 -5.07 3.91
N SER A 11 16.62 -4.54 4.90
CA SER A 11 17.22 -3.19 4.84
C SER A 11 18.28 -3.08 3.74
N LYS A 12 18.93 -4.20 3.38
CA LYS A 12 19.91 -4.27 2.29
C LYS A 12 19.31 -4.38 0.89
N VAL A 13 18.02 -4.71 0.75
CA VAL A 13 17.34 -4.72 -0.55
C VAL A 13 17.32 -3.31 -1.11
N ASP A 14 17.93 -3.15 -2.28
CA ASP A 14 18.06 -1.87 -2.98
C ASP A 14 16.76 -1.45 -3.70
N LEU A 15 16.76 -0.23 -4.24
CA LEU A 15 15.59 0.33 -4.92
C LEU A 15 15.17 -0.47 -6.17
N PRO A 16 16.08 -0.93 -7.05
CA PRO A 16 15.72 -1.79 -8.19
C PRO A 16 14.99 -3.06 -7.77
N ASN A 17 15.49 -3.80 -6.77
CA ASN A 17 14.84 -5.01 -6.30
C ASN A 17 13.50 -4.72 -5.59
N ARG A 18 13.41 -3.63 -4.81
CA ARG A 18 12.14 -3.17 -4.23
C ARG A 18 11.09 -2.87 -5.30
N LEU A 19 11.50 -2.21 -6.38
CA LEU A 19 10.62 -1.92 -7.51
C LEU A 19 10.17 -3.20 -8.20
N TYR A 20 11.09 -4.14 -8.43
CA TYR A 20 10.78 -5.46 -8.98
C TYR A 20 9.74 -6.21 -8.13
N TYR A 21 9.88 -6.21 -6.81
CA TYR A 21 8.90 -6.85 -5.92
C TYR A 21 7.52 -6.18 -5.99
N LEU A 22 7.46 -4.84 -5.97
CA LEU A 22 6.19 -4.11 -6.08
C LEU A 22 5.48 -4.35 -7.42
N GLU A 23 6.23 -4.35 -8.52
CA GLU A 23 5.70 -4.65 -9.85
C GLU A 23 5.22 -6.10 -9.96
N SER A 24 5.96 -7.04 -9.37
CA SER A 24 5.54 -8.44 -9.26
C SER A 24 4.24 -8.59 -8.46
N CYS A 25 4.11 -7.90 -7.32
CA CYS A 25 2.87 -7.85 -6.56
C CYS A 25 1.72 -7.26 -7.37
N ARG A 26 1.96 -6.20 -8.15
CA ARG A 26 0.93 -5.57 -9.00
C ARG A 26 0.43 -6.52 -10.08
N ASN A 27 1.35 -7.20 -10.77
CA ASN A 27 1.01 -8.16 -11.82
C ASN A 27 0.29 -9.38 -11.24
N ASN A 28 0.73 -9.89 -10.09
CA ASN A 28 0.06 -11.01 -9.42
C ASN A 28 -1.34 -10.61 -8.94
N LEU A 29 -1.50 -9.40 -8.37
CA LEU A 29 -2.80 -8.90 -7.95
C LEU A 29 -3.80 -8.86 -9.11
N GLN A 30 -3.39 -8.41 -10.30
CA GLN A 30 -4.26 -8.41 -11.48
C GLN A 30 -4.74 -9.82 -11.84
N ARG A 31 -3.88 -10.84 -11.71
CA ARG A 31 -4.23 -12.24 -11.99
C ARG A 31 -5.18 -12.83 -10.95
N ILE A 32 -4.95 -12.54 -9.67
CA ILE A 32 -5.73 -13.13 -8.57
C ILE A 32 -6.99 -12.34 -8.21
N ALA A 33 -7.15 -11.10 -8.70
CA ALA A 33 -8.26 -10.23 -8.29
C ALA A 33 -9.65 -10.85 -8.54
N PRO A 34 -9.95 -11.52 -9.67
CA PRO A 34 -11.23 -12.19 -9.86
C PRO A 34 -11.50 -13.28 -8.82
N PHE A 35 -10.51 -14.14 -8.56
CA PHE A 35 -10.59 -15.19 -7.54
C PHE A 35 -10.79 -14.60 -6.13
N TRP A 36 -10.06 -13.54 -5.80
CA TRP A 36 -10.23 -12.83 -4.53
C TRP A 36 -11.67 -12.35 -4.37
N VAL A 37 -12.20 -11.67 -5.39
CA VAL A 37 -13.56 -11.14 -5.38
C VAL A 37 -14.59 -12.24 -5.23
N GLU A 38 -14.44 -13.34 -5.95
CA GLU A 38 -15.33 -14.50 -5.86
C GLU A 38 -15.36 -15.08 -4.44
N GLU A 39 -14.19 -15.36 -3.86
CA GLU A 39 -14.08 -15.91 -2.52
C GLU A 39 -14.64 -14.96 -1.45
N GLU A 40 -14.36 -13.66 -1.54
CA GLU A 40 -14.85 -12.71 -0.56
C GLU A 40 -16.35 -12.39 -0.72
N ALA A 41 -16.89 -12.43 -1.94
CA ALA A 41 -18.34 -12.36 -2.17
C ALA A 41 -19.04 -13.59 -1.57
N HIS A 42 -18.50 -14.80 -1.81
CA HIS A 42 -19.02 -16.03 -1.22
C HIS A 42 -18.99 -16.00 0.31
N LEU A 43 -17.92 -15.49 0.92
CA LEU A 43 -17.81 -15.31 2.38
C LEU A 43 -18.82 -14.31 2.97
N ARG A 44 -19.42 -13.47 2.13
CA ARG A 44 -20.49 -12.52 2.49
C ARG A 44 -21.88 -13.05 2.14
N GLY A 45 -21.97 -14.21 1.49
CA GLY A 45 -23.25 -14.80 1.07
C GLY A 45 -23.80 -14.18 -0.22
N HIS A 46 -22.94 -13.61 -1.07
CA HIS A 46 -23.34 -13.00 -2.34
C HIS A 46 -22.71 -13.75 -3.51
N LEU A 47 -23.38 -13.71 -4.67
CA LEU A 47 -22.78 -14.11 -5.94
C LEU A 47 -21.83 -13.01 -6.40
N ALA A 48 -20.64 -13.36 -6.90
CA ALA A 48 -19.66 -12.37 -7.38
C ALA A 48 -20.20 -11.46 -8.50
N THR A 49 -21.19 -11.94 -9.25
CA THR A 49 -21.86 -11.23 -10.34
C THR A 49 -23.06 -10.38 -9.89
N SER A 50 -23.49 -10.49 -8.63
CA SER A 50 -24.55 -9.63 -8.09
C SER A 50 -24.01 -8.23 -7.78
N GLN A 51 -24.93 -7.28 -7.58
CA GLN A 51 -24.56 -5.92 -7.23
C GLN A 51 -23.79 -5.87 -5.89
N GLU A 52 -24.23 -6.64 -4.90
CA GLU A 52 -23.58 -6.76 -3.58
C GLU A 52 -22.23 -7.47 -3.70
N GLY A 53 -22.13 -8.50 -4.54
CA GLY A 53 -20.87 -9.16 -4.83
C GLY A 53 -19.84 -8.22 -5.44
N ALA A 54 -20.27 -7.34 -6.34
CA ALA A 54 -19.41 -6.36 -7.00
C ALA A 54 -18.75 -5.36 -6.03
N GLU A 55 -19.38 -5.04 -4.89
CA GLU A 55 -18.77 -4.18 -3.85
C GLU A 55 -17.45 -4.75 -3.32
N THR A 56 -17.27 -6.07 -3.41
CA THR A 56 -16.05 -6.76 -3.00
C THR A 56 -14.81 -6.26 -3.75
N TRP A 57 -14.95 -5.77 -4.99
CA TRP A 57 -13.84 -5.13 -5.70
C TRP A 57 -13.28 -3.93 -4.92
N LEU A 58 -14.16 -3.13 -4.31
CA LEU A 58 -13.81 -1.95 -3.53
C LEU A 58 -13.29 -2.29 -2.12
N LEU A 59 -13.66 -3.44 -1.57
CA LEU A 59 -13.22 -3.90 -0.25
C LEU A 59 -11.97 -4.80 -0.29
N GLY A 60 -11.66 -5.39 -1.45
CA GLY A 60 -10.55 -6.31 -1.66
C GLY A 60 -9.46 -5.73 -2.58
N PRO A 61 -9.43 -6.10 -3.88
CA PRO A 61 -8.27 -5.83 -4.73
C PRO A 61 -8.05 -4.35 -5.10
N ILE A 62 -9.09 -3.52 -5.26
CA ILE A 62 -8.91 -2.13 -5.75
C ILE A 62 -8.07 -1.27 -4.78
N PRO A 63 -8.33 -1.25 -3.46
CA PRO A 63 -7.49 -0.52 -2.50
C PRO A 63 -6.02 -0.96 -2.51
N VAL A 64 -5.77 -2.27 -2.66
CA VAL A 64 -4.41 -2.81 -2.74
C VAL A 64 -3.72 -2.39 -4.03
N ALA A 65 -4.43 -2.43 -5.17
CA ALA A 65 -3.91 -1.97 -6.45
C ALA A 65 -3.52 -0.49 -6.41
N ARG A 66 -4.37 0.35 -5.79
CA ARG A 66 -4.07 1.77 -5.55
C ARG A 66 -2.83 1.96 -4.68
N THR A 67 -2.73 1.22 -3.57
CA THR A 67 -1.56 1.24 -2.68
C THR A 67 -0.28 0.87 -3.43
N LEU A 68 -0.28 -0.24 -4.17
CA LEU A 68 0.86 -0.67 -4.99
C LEU A 68 1.25 0.39 -6.02
N ARG A 69 0.29 1.03 -6.70
CA ARG A 69 0.56 2.11 -7.66
C ARG A 69 1.31 3.28 -7.02
N TYR A 70 0.90 3.74 -5.83
CA TYR A 70 1.60 4.80 -5.12
C TYR A 70 3.01 4.39 -4.72
N LEU A 71 3.19 3.16 -4.24
CA LEU A 71 4.48 2.66 -3.80
C LEU A 71 5.45 2.48 -4.96
N VAL A 72 4.98 1.94 -6.10
CA VAL A 72 5.75 1.86 -7.34
C VAL A 72 6.24 3.24 -7.76
N ASN A 73 5.34 4.23 -7.79
CA ASN A 73 5.72 5.61 -8.13
C ASN A 73 6.70 6.21 -7.12
N GLY A 74 6.48 5.97 -5.82
CA GLY A 74 7.37 6.40 -4.75
C GLY A 74 8.78 5.81 -4.88
N VAL A 75 8.91 4.52 -5.17
CA VAL A 75 10.22 3.86 -5.34
C VAL A 75 10.89 4.32 -6.64
N ARG A 76 10.16 4.38 -7.77
CA ARG A 76 10.68 4.86 -9.06
C ARG A 76 11.27 6.26 -9.00
N SER A 77 10.69 7.12 -8.17
CA SER A 77 11.13 8.50 -7.97
C SER A 77 12.21 8.66 -6.89
N GLY A 78 12.83 7.57 -6.41
CA GLY A 78 13.83 7.63 -5.33
C GLY A 78 13.26 8.14 -4.00
N GLY A 79 11.96 7.91 -3.76
CA GLY A 79 11.23 8.41 -2.60
C GLY A 79 10.84 9.88 -2.69
N ARG A 80 10.94 10.52 -3.86
CA ARG A 80 10.55 11.93 -4.08
C ARG A 80 9.56 12.05 -5.25
N PRO A 81 8.38 11.42 -5.16
CA PRO A 81 7.42 11.46 -6.26
C PRO A 81 6.94 12.89 -6.46
N ARG A 82 6.69 13.26 -7.73
CA ARG A 82 6.11 14.55 -8.06
C ARG A 82 4.70 14.64 -7.47
N VAL A 83 4.44 15.74 -6.78
CA VAL A 83 3.14 16.08 -6.21
C VAL A 83 2.35 16.98 -7.18
N PRO A 84 1.01 16.87 -7.22
CA PRO A 84 0.15 17.69 -8.07
C PRO A 84 0.40 19.20 -7.95
N SER A 85 0.51 19.73 -6.73
CA SER A 85 0.87 21.13 -6.50
C SER A 85 1.42 21.33 -5.08
N ARG A 86 2.24 22.38 -4.92
CA ARG A 86 2.78 22.80 -3.62
C ARG A 86 2.81 24.32 -3.58
N ARG A 87 2.34 24.91 -2.48
CA ARG A 87 2.43 26.35 -2.20
C ARG A 87 3.00 26.61 -0.81
N LEU A 88 3.78 27.68 -0.67
CA LEU A 88 4.24 28.18 0.62
C LEU A 88 3.26 29.25 1.11
N ARG A 89 2.84 29.15 2.36
CA ARG A 89 2.00 30.16 3.03
C ARG A 89 2.87 31.21 3.70
N VAL A 90 2.28 32.38 3.94
CA VAL A 90 2.91 33.50 4.66
C VAL A 90 3.31 33.15 6.10
N ASP A 91 2.63 32.18 6.71
CA ASP A 91 2.92 31.65 8.06
C ASP A 91 4.07 30.62 8.08
N GLY A 92 4.77 30.43 6.97
CA GLY A 92 5.89 29.49 6.84
C GLY A 92 5.49 28.03 6.62
N ARG A 93 4.19 27.69 6.59
CA ARG A 93 3.72 26.33 6.29
C ARG A 93 3.74 26.06 4.79
N SER A 94 4.10 24.84 4.40
CA SER A 94 3.87 24.36 3.03
C SER A 94 2.58 23.55 2.96
N VAL A 95 1.74 23.89 1.99
CA VAL A 95 0.51 23.15 1.66
C VAL A 95 0.76 22.40 0.36
N THR A 96 0.73 21.08 0.45
CA THR A 96 1.01 20.19 -0.67
C THR A 96 -0.25 19.41 -1.01
N ARG A 97 -0.79 19.60 -2.21
CA ARG A 97 -1.87 18.76 -2.72
C ARG A 97 -1.29 17.40 -3.10
N VAL A 98 -1.78 16.33 -2.49
CA VAL A 98 -1.27 14.96 -2.69
C VAL A 98 -2.26 14.05 -3.42
N PHE A 99 -3.51 14.49 -3.56
CA PHE A 99 -4.60 13.76 -4.22
C PHE A 99 -5.55 14.74 -4.91
N PRO A 100 -6.12 14.41 -6.09
CA PRO A 100 -5.92 13.17 -6.85
C PRO A 100 -4.55 13.11 -7.57
N HIS A 101 -4.02 11.91 -7.76
CA HIS A 101 -2.75 11.66 -8.45
C HIS A 101 -2.99 10.93 -9.79
N GLY A 102 -2.85 11.67 -10.89
CA GLY A 102 -3.04 11.16 -12.25
C GLY A 102 -4.51 11.07 -12.69
N PHE A 103 -4.71 10.62 -13.93
CA PHE A 103 -6.02 10.65 -14.60
C PHE A 103 -7.09 9.80 -13.91
N HIS A 104 -6.78 8.55 -13.57
CA HIS A 104 -7.77 7.63 -12.99
C HIS A 104 -8.36 8.13 -11.67
N GLU A 105 -7.55 8.77 -10.82
CA GLU A 105 -8.05 9.32 -9.56
C GLU A 105 -8.83 10.61 -9.79
N GLY A 106 -8.40 11.46 -10.73
CA GLY A 106 -9.15 12.64 -11.12
C GLY A 106 -10.52 12.32 -11.72
N LEU A 107 -10.67 11.17 -12.40
CA LEU A 107 -11.97 10.72 -12.90
C LEU A 107 -12.85 10.15 -11.78
N LEU A 108 -12.29 9.28 -10.92
CA LEU A 108 -13.04 8.61 -9.86
C LEU A 108 -13.42 9.55 -8.70
N PHE A 109 -12.65 10.61 -8.48
CA PHE A 109 -12.76 11.51 -7.33
C PHE A 109 -12.71 12.97 -7.76
N TYR A 110 -13.44 13.29 -8.83
CA TYR A 110 -13.40 14.57 -9.55
C TYR A 110 -13.51 15.83 -8.66
N ASP A 111 -14.26 15.74 -7.56
CA ASP A 111 -14.48 16.86 -6.63
C ASP A 111 -13.88 16.61 -5.24
N THR A 112 -12.77 15.86 -5.17
CA THR A 112 -12.10 15.55 -3.90
C THR A 112 -10.61 15.79 -3.98
N GLU A 113 -10.11 16.65 -3.10
CA GLU A 113 -8.68 16.89 -2.95
C GLU A 113 -8.19 16.56 -1.54
N ALA A 114 -6.95 16.08 -1.43
CA ALA A 114 -6.27 15.96 -0.14
C ALA A 114 -5.02 16.83 -0.11
N HIS A 115 -4.89 17.60 0.98
CA HIS A 115 -3.78 18.53 1.21
C HIS A 115 -3.03 18.16 2.48
N VAL A 116 -1.71 18.03 2.39
CA VAL A 116 -0.82 17.83 3.53
C VAL A 116 -0.19 19.16 3.90
N TRP A 117 -0.31 19.52 5.18
CA TRP A 117 0.26 20.73 5.75
C TRP A 117 1.50 20.36 6.53
N SER A 118 2.63 20.99 6.23
CA SER A 118 3.90 20.73 6.94
C SER A 118 4.68 22.01 7.22
N ILE A 119 5.40 22.01 8.33
CA ILE A 119 6.38 23.05 8.69
C ILE A 119 7.77 22.44 8.50
N GLY A 120 8.46 22.86 7.43
CA GLY A 120 9.77 22.33 7.08
C GLY A 120 9.78 20.88 6.58
N GLY A 121 10.90 20.49 5.96
CA GLY A 121 11.24 19.09 5.65
C GLY A 121 10.51 18.42 4.47
N GLN A 122 11.25 17.59 3.72
CA GLN A 122 10.70 16.62 2.76
C GLN A 122 10.63 15.25 3.45
N HIS A 123 9.52 14.97 4.14
CA HIS A 123 9.34 13.72 4.89
C HIS A 123 9.01 12.52 3.99
N GLN A 124 8.46 12.77 2.81
CA GLN A 124 8.10 11.72 1.87
C GLN A 124 9.33 10.92 1.47
N GLY A 125 9.19 9.60 1.50
CA GLY A 125 10.23 8.66 1.09
C GLY A 125 11.50 8.65 1.94
N ARG A 126 11.57 9.39 3.07
CA ARG A 126 12.79 9.49 3.90
C ARG A 126 13.29 8.13 4.35
N LYS A 127 12.40 7.26 4.85
CA LYS A 127 12.75 5.90 5.32
C LYS A 127 13.31 5.01 4.21
N TYR A 128 12.86 5.19 2.96
CA TYR A 128 13.42 4.45 1.82
C TYR A 128 14.84 4.91 1.50
N ARG A 129 15.08 6.23 1.53
CA ARG A 129 16.42 6.80 1.25
C ARG A 129 17.45 6.45 2.32
N GLN A 130 16.99 6.31 3.57
CA GLN A 130 17.81 5.96 4.74
C GLN A 130 17.63 4.48 5.12
N ALA A 131 17.11 3.64 4.21
CA ALA A 131 16.75 2.26 4.53
C ALA A 131 17.96 1.44 4.95
N ARG A 132 19.12 1.67 4.31
CA ARG A 132 20.39 0.98 4.64
C ARG A 132 20.97 1.42 5.98
N ASP A 133 20.65 2.63 6.42
CA ASP A 133 21.13 3.22 7.68
C ASP A 133 20.25 2.80 8.87
N SER A 134 19.16 2.06 8.61
CA SER A 134 18.21 1.61 9.62
C SER A 134 18.09 0.08 9.63
N GLN A 135 18.05 -0.51 10.83
CA GLN A 135 17.76 -1.93 11.03
C GLN A 135 16.52 -2.09 11.91
N PRO A 136 15.33 -1.75 11.41
CA PRO A 136 14.15 -1.82 12.23
C PRO A 136 13.75 -3.28 12.47
N GLY A 137 13.28 -3.57 13.69
CA GLY A 137 12.80 -4.89 14.07
C GLY A 137 11.54 -5.31 13.28
N PRO A 138 11.18 -6.61 13.31
CA PRO A 138 10.01 -7.12 12.62
C PRO A 138 8.72 -6.46 13.13
N ALA A 139 7.72 -6.36 12.25
CA ALA A 139 6.36 -5.96 12.57
C ALA A 139 5.44 -7.17 12.56
N LEU A 140 4.50 -7.21 13.51
CA LEU A 140 3.38 -8.14 13.50
C LEU A 140 2.15 -7.41 12.95
N VAL A 141 1.53 -7.96 11.91
CA VAL A 141 0.26 -7.47 11.37
C VAL A 141 -0.81 -8.53 11.63
N LEU A 142 -1.85 -8.14 12.36
CA LEU A 142 -2.97 -9.02 12.72
C LEU A 142 -4.20 -8.62 11.91
N GLY A 143 -4.61 -9.48 10.97
CA GLY A 143 -5.77 -9.20 10.14
C GLY A 143 -7.08 -9.41 10.88
N ALA A 144 -7.98 -8.43 10.79
CA ALA A 144 -9.39 -8.59 11.12
C ALA A 144 -10.14 -9.29 9.97
N SER A 145 -11.29 -9.91 10.28
CA SER A 145 -12.06 -10.74 9.34
C SER A 145 -13.17 -9.98 8.60
N ASN A 146 -13.13 -8.65 8.58
CA ASN A 146 -14.15 -7.81 7.96
C ASN A 146 -13.74 -7.30 6.57
N VAL A 147 -12.49 -6.84 6.41
CA VAL A 147 -11.99 -6.27 5.15
C VAL A 147 -10.61 -6.81 4.85
N SER A 148 -10.50 -7.63 3.80
CA SER A 148 -9.28 -8.35 3.44
C SER A 148 -8.15 -7.43 2.96
N SER A 149 -8.48 -6.35 2.27
CA SER A 149 -7.52 -5.39 1.70
C SER A 149 -6.70 -4.64 2.72
N ILE A 150 -7.22 -4.46 3.94
CA ILE A 150 -6.53 -3.78 5.04
C ILE A 150 -5.27 -4.57 5.41
N LEU A 151 -5.40 -5.89 5.58
CA LEU A 151 -4.26 -6.76 5.92
C LEU A 151 -3.17 -6.69 4.85
N ALA A 152 -3.55 -6.81 3.57
CA ALA A 152 -2.60 -6.73 2.47
C ALA A 152 -1.92 -5.35 2.40
N SER A 153 -2.69 -4.28 2.55
CA SER A 153 -2.18 -2.90 2.51
C SER A 153 -1.23 -2.63 3.68
N ASP A 154 -1.54 -3.11 4.89
CA ASP A 154 -0.69 -2.97 6.07
C ASP A 154 0.63 -3.70 5.91
N VAL A 155 0.61 -4.95 5.39
CA VAL A 155 1.83 -5.72 5.12
C VAL A 155 2.74 -4.93 4.17
N VAL A 156 2.20 -4.45 3.06
CA VAL A 156 2.98 -3.72 2.06
C VAL A 156 3.46 -2.37 2.63
N CYS A 157 2.64 -1.64 3.37
CA CYS A 157 3.06 -0.39 4.03
C CYS A 157 4.16 -0.61 5.07
N LYS A 158 4.10 -1.69 5.87
CA LYS A 158 5.18 -2.02 6.82
C LYS A 158 6.50 -2.31 6.11
N LEU A 159 6.47 -3.08 5.03
CA LEU A 159 7.65 -3.42 4.23
C LEU A 159 8.27 -2.18 3.58
N PHE A 160 7.46 -1.43 2.85
CA PHE A 160 7.95 -0.37 1.98
C PHE A 160 8.03 0.97 2.73
N CYS A 161 6.95 1.43 3.37
CA CYS A 161 6.93 2.73 4.05
C CYS A 161 7.73 2.74 5.35
N GLU A 162 7.68 1.66 6.12
CA GLU A 162 8.35 1.58 7.44
C GLU A 162 9.69 0.86 7.41
N ASN A 163 10.07 0.24 6.28
CA ASN A 163 11.28 -0.57 6.13
C ASN A 163 11.34 -1.79 7.06
N ARG A 164 10.20 -2.35 7.48
CA ARG A 164 10.12 -3.44 8.46
C ARG A 164 9.75 -4.77 7.80
N PRO A 165 10.49 -5.86 8.08
CA PRO A 165 10.00 -7.19 7.72
C PRO A 165 8.72 -7.50 8.51
N VAL A 166 7.81 -8.26 7.91
CA VAL A 166 6.47 -8.49 8.46
C VAL A 166 6.25 -9.98 8.72
N VAL A 167 5.73 -10.28 9.91
CA VAL A 167 4.96 -11.50 10.17
C VAL A 167 3.50 -11.11 10.12
N CYS A 168 2.70 -11.77 9.28
CA CYS A 168 1.26 -11.52 9.23
C CYS A 168 0.48 -12.73 9.72
N LYS A 169 -0.59 -12.48 10.47
CA LYS A 169 -1.59 -13.50 10.81
C LYS A 169 -2.86 -13.22 10.02
N VAL A 170 -3.17 -14.13 9.12
CA VAL A 170 -4.43 -14.12 8.35
C VAL A 170 -5.55 -14.68 9.25
N PRO A 171 -6.71 -14.01 9.36
CA PRO A 171 -7.84 -14.56 10.11
C PRO A 171 -8.40 -15.82 9.41
N PRO A 172 -8.97 -16.80 10.16
CA PRO A 172 -9.48 -18.03 9.58
C PRO A 172 -10.51 -17.83 8.47
N ARG A 173 -11.32 -16.77 8.56
CA ARG A 173 -12.30 -16.39 7.53
C ARG A 173 -11.68 -16.19 6.15
N PHE A 174 -10.43 -15.71 6.09
CA PHE A 174 -9.69 -15.50 4.85
C PHE A 174 -8.68 -16.62 4.57
N ALA A 175 -8.90 -17.84 5.09
CA ALA A 175 -7.95 -18.94 4.92
C ALA A 175 -7.69 -19.30 3.46
N ARG A 176 -8.70 -19.17 2.58
CA ARG A 176 -8.57 -19.39 1.14
C ARG A 176 -7.80 -18.30 0.39
N LEU A 177 -7.62 -17.14 1.03
CA LEU A 177 -6.85 -16.01 0.50
C LEU A 177 -5.41 -15.98 1.06
N LYS A 178 -4.99 -17.02 1.79
CA LYS A 178 -3.60 -17.13 2.23
C LYS A 178 -2.69 -17.23 0.99
N PRO A 179 -1.52 -16.57 1.02
CA PRO A 179 -0.52 -16.70 -0.04
C PRO A 179 0.03 -18.12 -0.16
#